data_AF-A0AAD7IFJ3-F1
#
_entry.id   AF-A0AAD7IFJ3-F1
#
_cell.length_a   1.000
_cell.length_b   1.000
_cell.length_c   1.000
_cell.angle_alpha   90.00
_cell.angle_beta   90.00
_cell.angle_gamma   90.00
#
_symmetry.space_group_name_H-M   'P 1'
#
loop_
_entity.id
_entity.type
_entity.pdbx_description
1 polymer ?
#
loop_
_entity_poly.entity_id
_entity_poly.type
_entity_poly.pdbx_seq_one_letter_code
_entity_poly.pdbx_strand_id
1 'polypeptide(L)'
;MALPRHSRKYALTEEQRHMYASEKLMNFRWISKILASYSPHTLTSHDFAPTEVQSYLSEIGQFAEVAYSTISTEFIFENLTLLLEPSFPLEGYESFRDAKLVSSFIGKVAQLPGYVAYRSHTKQLIVAFSGTVTAMQAFYDVRALKHRHPSHRGRVHHGFWKLYKGIKAFALDGVRKGLAEHEVTEFVITGHSMGATVSQLFLLDILRDENLVSIGSIPLKLVVFGAPRSGTKSLVKYWRELLVEHRTKYGKESVCEYSVKTYNDGVPSLPPLSFGYRHYAESPLYFVHGRLYQVPPESSEYALYHVSPDLEDENDPPEHPRGGHNYYNGRDMEKFARRAIWLDKAMKMDGDWQEHYRHLSSKERTPKFKTPPIVAFCMPKSMLA
;
A
#
# COMPACT_ATOMS: atom_id res chain seq x y z
N MET A 1 30.93 2.88 19.37
CA MET A 1 30.74 4.34 19.26
C MET A 1 29.28 4.57 18.89
N ALA A 2 28.46 5.12 19.79
CA ALA A 2 27.04 5.31 19.51
C ALA A 2 26.87 6.44 18.49
N LEU A 3 26.37 6.12 17.29
CA LEU A 3 26.03 7.13 16.29
C LEU A 3 24.92 8.05 16.85
N PRO A 4 24.99 9.38 16.61
CA PRO A 4 24.01 10.31 17.15
C PRO A 4 22.59 9.98 16.69
N ARG A 5 21.66 9.89 17.64
CA ARG A 5 20.22 9.62 17.43
C ARG A 5 19.46 10.85 16.92
N HIS A 6 19.84 11.40 15.78
CA HIS A 6 19.07 12.48 15.15
C HIS A 6 18.66 12.07 13.74
N SER A 7 17.41 11.62 13.58
CA SER A 7 16.74 11.67 12.28
C SER A 7 16.79 13.12 11.81
N ARG A 8 17.46 13.39 10.68
CA ARG A 8 17.54 14.71 10.08
C ARG A 8 16.13 15.28 9.91
N LYS A 9 15.86 16.44 10.52
CA LYS A 9 14.59 17.15 10.32
C LYS A 9 14.74 18.02 9.08
N TYR A 10 14.29 17.55 7.93
CA TYR A 10 14.20 18.38 6.73
C TYR A 10 13.30 19.58 6.98
N ALA A 11 13.78 20.78 6.66
CA ALA A 11 12.93 21.94 6.53
C ALA A 11 12.03 21.70 5.31
N LEU A 12 10.72 21.69 5.53
CA LEU A 12 9.77 21.42 4.45
C LEU A 12 9.72 22.58 3.46
N THR A 13 9.71 22.29 2.16
CA THR A 13 9.38 23.29 1.12
C THR A 13 7.93 23.76 1.25
N GLU A 14 7.54 24.79 0.51
CA GLU A 14 6.15 25.27 0.52
C GLU A 14 5.18 24.21 -0.04
N GLU A 15 5.57 23.54 -1.12
CA GLU A 15 4.83 22.46 -1.76
C GLU A 15 4.63 21.29 -0.79
N GLN A 16 5.69 20.90 -0.08
CA GLN A 16 5.62 19.84 0.93
C GLN A 16 4.73 20.24 2.11
N ARG A 17 4.79 21.49 2.58
CA ARG A 17 3.89 21.99 3.62
C ARG A 17 2.43 21.92 3.18
N HIS A 18 2.14 22.32 1.94
CA HIS A 18 0.80 22.25 1.37
C HIS A 18 0.32 20.79 1.24
N MET A 19 1.16 19.91 0.70
CA MET A 19 0.89 18.47 0.59
C MET A 19 0.54 17.87 1.95
N TYR A 20 1.38 18.04 2.97
CA TYR A 20 1.11 17.50 4.31
C TYR A 20 -0.09 18.16 5.01
N ALA A 21 -0.37 19.43 4.76
CA ALA A 21 -1.57 20.09 5.29
C ALA A 21 -2.86 19.59 4.62
N SER A 22 -2.75 19.06 3.40
CA SER A 22 -3.86 18.54 2.61
C SER A 22 -4.24 17.10 2.96
N GLU A 23 -3.40 16.38 3.71
CA GLU A 23 -3.67 15.00 4.18
C GLU A 23 -5.03 14.90 4.88
N LYS A 24 -5.73 13.82 4.58
CA LYS A 24 -7.01 13.44 5.21
C LYS A 24 -7.03 11.99 5.65
N LEU A 25 -6.21 11.13 5.05
CA LEU A 25 -6.11 9.73 5.43
C LEU A 25 -5.14 9.56 6.62
N MET A 26 -5.33 8.46 7.35
CA MET A 26 -4.44 8.10 8.45
C MET A 26 -3.09 7.62 7.90
N ASN A 27 -2.00 8.28 8.28
CA ASN A 27 -0.64 7.90 7.87
C ASN A 27 0.11 7.03 8.88
N PHE A 28 -0.50 6.75 10.04
CA PHE A 28 0.04 5.86 11.09
C PHE A 28 1.41 6.27 11.66
N ARG A 29 1.89 7.49 11.37
CA ARG A 29 3.16 8.03 11.88
C ARG A 29 3.25 8.03 13.41
N TRP A 30 2.11 8.22 14.10
CA TRP A 30 2.06 8.16 15.56
C TRP A 30 2.27 6.73 16.09
N ILE A 31 1.79 5.71 15.36
CA ILE A 31 2.02 4.30 15.71
C ILE A 31 3.47 3.93 15.50
N SER A 32 4.05 4.38 14.37
CA SER A 32 5.47 4.24 14.11
C SER A 32 6.30 4.74 15.30
N LYS A 33 6.01 5.94 15.82
CA LYS A 33 6.71 6.51 16.99
C LYS A 33 6.60 5.69 18.28
N ILE A 34 5.50 4.95 18.48
CA ILE A 34 5.23 4.25 19.75
C ILE A 34 5.62 2.77 19.66
N LEU A 35 5.36 2.12 18.53
CA LEU A 35 5.44 0.67 18.37
C LEU A 35 6.50 0.19 17.38
N ALA A 36 6.99 1.05 16.49
CA ALA A 36 8.00 0.61 15.53
C ALA A 36 9.37 0.45 16.20
N SER A 37 10.03 -0.65 15.86
CA SER A 37 11.42 -0.89 16.22
C SER A 37 12.33 -0.49 15.07
N TYR A 38 13.42 0.19 15.42
CA TYR A 38 14.56 0.39 14.52
C TYR A 38 15.44 -0.85 14.49
N SER A 39 15.79 -1.27 13.29
CA SER A 39 16.81 -2.29 13.06
C SER A 39 18.17 -1.84 13.60
N PRO A 40 18.97 -2.73 14.19
CA PRO A 40 20.37 -2.45 14.49
C PRO A 40 21.24 -2.37 13.22
N HIS A 41 20.77 -2.93 12.10
CA HIS A 41 21.42 -2.79 10.78
C HIS A 41 21.13 -1.41 10.18
N THR A 42 22.19 -0.69 9.82
CA THR A 42 22.12 0.55 9.05
C THR A 42 22.23 0.22 7.57
N LEU A 43 21.28 0.68 6.77
CA LEU A 43 21.25 0.48 5.33
C LEU A 43 22.29 1.35 4.64
N THR A 44 23.03 0.74 3.72
CA THR A 44 24.11 1.33 2.93
C THR A 44 23.83 1.16 1.43
N SER A 45 24.74 1.61 0.58
CA SER A 45 24.64 1.42 -0.87
C SER A 45 24.70 -0.06 -1.29
N HIS A 46 25.29 -0.92 -0.47
CA HIS A 46 25.27 -2.38 -0.68
C HIS A 46 23.88 -2.99 -0.51
N ASP A 47 22.99 -2.32 0.23
CA ASP A 47 21.63 -2.76 0.45
C ASP A 47 20.67 -2.21 -0.62
N PHE A 48 21.13 -1.54 -1.68
CA PHE A 48 20.23 -1.05 -2.72
C PHE A 48 19.50 -2.19 -3.42
N ALA A 49 18.18 -2.03 -3.56
CA ALA A 49 17.40 -2.86 -4.45
C ALA A 49 17.64 -2.44 -5.91
N PRO A 50 17.57 -3.38 -6.87
CA PRO A 50 17.69 -3.03 -8.30
C PRO A 50 16.67 -1.98 -8.73
N THR A 51 17.08 -1.07 -9.60
CA THR A 51 16.24 0.02 -10.13
C THR A 51 15.03 -0.50 -10.91
N GLU A 52 15.17 -1.65 -11.55
CA GLU A 52 14.11 -2.33 -12.30
C GLU A 52 13.05 -2.85 -11.34
N VAL A 53 13.45 -3.34 -10.16
CA VAL A 53 12.52 -3.74 -9.10
C VAL A 53 11.76 -2.53 -8.58
N GLN A 54 12.44 -1.41 -8.30
CA GLN A 54 11.76 -0.20 -7.86
C GLN A 54 10.75 0.32 -8.90
N SER A 55 11.10 0.29 -10.18
CA SER A 55 10.21 0.69 -11.28
C SER A 55 8.99 -0.23 -11.37
N TYR A 56 9.22 -1.55 -11.35
CA TYR A 56 8.15 -2.56 -11.36
C TYR A 56 7.19 -2.40 -10.18
N LEU A 57 7.71 -2.11 -8.97
CA LEU A 57 6.87 -1.88 -7.79
C LEU A 57 6.05 -0.59 -7.90
N SER A 58 6.60 0.46 -8.53
CA SER A 58 5.86 1.68 -8.82
C SER A 58 4.70 1.44 -9.79
N GLU A 59 4.92 0.63 -10.83
CA GLU A 59 3.85 0.23 -11.76
C GLU A 59 2.73 -0.56 -11.06
N ILE A 60 3.09 -1.63 -10.35
CA ILE A 60 2.09 -2.48 -9.67
C ILE A 60 1.42 -1.73 -8.52
N GLY A 61 2.14 -0.83 -7.84
CA GLY A 61 1.61 0.00 -6.76
C GLY A 61 0.40 0.83 -7.17
N GLN A 62 0.35 1.29 -8.42
CA GLN A 62 -0.82 2.02 -8.96
C GLN A 62 -2.10 1.18 -8.84
N PHE A 63 -2.03 -0.14 -9.09
CA PHE A 63 -3.19 -1.01 -8.98
C PHE A 63 -3.63 -1.23 -7.52
N ALA A 64 -2.67 -1.32 -6.60
CA ALA A 64 -2.96 -1.37 -5.17
C ALA A 64 -3.62 -0.07 -4.67
N GLU A 65 -3.19 1.09 -5.18
CA GLU A 65 -3.76 2.41 -4.85
C GLU A 65 -5.19 2.54 -5.40
N VAL A 66 -5.45 2.20 -6.66
CA VAL A 66 -6.80 2.29 -7.26
C VAL A 66 -7.83 1.42 -6.54
N ALA A 67 -7.41 0.32 -5.92
CA ALA A 67 -8.31 -0.51 -5.11
C ALA A 67 -8.96 0.27 -3.94
N TYR A 68 -8.35 1.37 -3.47
CA TYR A 68 -8.88 2.25 -2.42
C TYR A 68 -9.89 3.29 -2.90
N SER A 69 -10.18 3.35 -4.19
CA SER A 69 -11.04 4.39 -4.75
C SER A 69 -12.42 4.42 -4.08
N THR A 70 -12.93 5.64 -3.91
CA THR A 70 -14.34 5.87 -3.52
C THR A 70 -15.28 5.76 -4.72
N ILE A 71 -14.74 5.74 -5.94
CA ILE A 71 -15.46 5.59 -7.19
C ILE A 71 -15.42 4.11 -7.57
N SER A 72 -16.51 3.60 -8.16
CA SER A 72 -16.56 2.22 -8.66
C SER A 72 -15.44 1.93 -9.66
N THR A 73 -14.86 0.73 -9.56
CA THR A 73 -13.80 0.29 -10.47
C THR A 73 -14.28 0.27 -11.92
N GLU A 74 -15.53 -0.10 -12.19
CA GLU A 74 -16.15 -0.07 -13.53
C GLU A 74 -16.02 1.31 -14.17
N PHE A 75 -16.53 2.34 -13.48
CA PHE A 75 -16.46 3.72 -13.95
C PHE A 75 -15.01 4.14 -14.23
N ILE A 76 -14.07 3.76 -13.36
CA ILE A 76 -12.65 4.07 -13.55
C ILE A 76 -12.16 3.51 -14.89
N PHE A 77 -12.39 2.21 -15.13
CA PHE A 77 -11.92 1.54 -16.34
C PHE A 77 -12.64 2.00 -17.61
N GLU A 78 -13.92 2.37 -17.52
CA GLU A 78 -14.69 2.94 -18.63
C GLU A 78 -14.24 4.35 -19.01
N ASN A 79 -13.60 5.08 -18.10
CA ASN A 79 -13.21 6.48 -18.28
C ASN A 79 -11.70 6.71 -18.22
N LEU A 80 -10.86 5.68 -18.40
CA LEU A 80 -9.41 5.77 -18.20
C LEU A 80 -8.76 6.92 -18.98
N THR A 81 -9.11 7.09 -20.26
CA THR A 81 -8.54 8.16 -21.09
C THR A 81 -8.69 9.52 -20.43
N LEU A 82 -9.88 9.84 -19.90
CA LEU A 82 -10.11 11.12 -19.22
C LEU A 82 -9.48 11.15 -17.83
N LEU A 83 -9.57 10.05 -17.07
CA LEU A 83 -9.08 10.03 -15.69
C LEU A 83 -7.55 10.09 -15.58
N LEU A 84 -6.83 9.71 -16.63
CA LEU A 84 -5.37 9.80 -16.75
C LEU A 84 -4.86 11.22 -17.08
N GLU A 85 -5.75 12.12 -17.53
CA GLU A 85 -5.35 13.49 -17.88
C GLU A 85 -4.85 14.29 -16.66
N PRO A 86 -4.02 15.32 -16.88
CA PRO A 86 -3.61 16.22 -15.82
C PRO A 86 -4.81 16.77 -15.03
N SER A 87 -4.65 16.89 -13.72
CA SER A 87 -5.66 17.27 -12.72
C SER A 87 -6.76 16.24 -12.41
N PHE A 88 -6.86 15.13 -13.16
CA PHE A 88 -7.77 14.03 -12.82
C PHE A 88 -7.14 13.05 -11.81
N PRO A 89 -7.94 12.14 -11.20
CA PRO A 89 -7.45 11.30 -10.13
C PRO A 89 -6.27 10.41 -10.51
N LEU A 90 -6.21 9.94 -11.76
CA LEU A 90 -5.18 9.02 -12.23
C LEU A 90 -4.02 9.72 -12.96
N GLU A 91 -3.82 11.02 -12.77
CA GLU A 91 -2.63 11.72 -13.26
C GLU A 91 -1.35 10.99 -12.80
N GLY A 92 -0.53 10.53 -13.76
CA GLY A 92 0.69 9.76 -13.50
C GLY A 92 0.47 8.28 -13.19
N TYR A 93 -0.70 7.71 -13.48
CA TYR A 93 -0.98 6.27 -13.38
C TYR A 93 -0.80 5.60 -14.76
N GLU A 94 0.38 5.75 -15.35
CA GLU A 94 0.68 5.31 -16.71
C GLU A 94 0.44 3.80 -16.94
N SER A 95 0.54 2.98 -15.89
CA SER A 95 0.34 1.52 -15.98
C SER A 95 -1.11 1.12 -16.22
N PHE A 96 -2.06 2.06 -16.17
CA PHE A 96 -3.46 1.83 -16.52
C PHE A 96 -3.75 2.02 -18.01
N ARG A 97 -2.85 2.62 -18.82
CA ARG A 97 -3.13 2.92 -20.24
C ARG A 97 -3.52 1.70 -21.07
N ASP A 98 -2.94 0.54 -20.76
CA ASP A 98 -3.17 -0.73 -21.46
C ASP A 98 -3.94 -1.75 -20.62
N ALA A 99 -4.48 -1.31 -19.48
CA ALA A 99 -5.19 -2.16 -18.53
C ALA A 99 -6.68 -2.29 -18.89
N LYS A 100 -7.19 -3.51 -18.78
CA LYS A 100 -8.60 -3.85 -18.99
C LYS A 100 -9.17 -4.43 -17.71
N LEU A 101 -10.38 -4.02 -17.34
CA LEU A 101 -11.09 -4.64 -16.23
C LEU A 101 -11.59 -6.03 -16.64
N VAL A 102 -11.21 -7.05 -15.88
CA VAL A 102 -11.74 -8.41 -16.04
C VAL A 102 -12.99 -8.58 -15.17
N SER A 103 -12.89 -8.13 -13.92
CA SER A 103 -13.98 -8.15 -12.94
C SER A 103 -13.68 -7.21 -11.77
N SER A 104 -14.69 -6.59 -11.19
CA SER A 104 -14.61 -6.05 -9.83
C SER A 104 -15.51 -6.85 -8.88
N PHE A 105 -15.26 -6.78 -7.58
CA PHE A 105 -16.06 -7.45 -6.57
C PHE A 105 -15.95 -6.79 -5.20
N ILE A 106 -16.96 -7.06 -4.37
CA ILE A 106 -17.03 -6.58 -2.99
C ILE A 106 -17.19 -7.79 -2.07
N GLY A 107 -16.24 -7.96 -1.15
CA GLY A 107 -16.26 -9.03 -0.15
C GLY A 107 -17.42 -8.89 0.84
N LYS A 108 -17.96 -10.01 1.31
CA LYS A 108 -19.10 -10.08 2.25
C LYS A 108 -18.81 -9.54 3.65
N VAL A 109 -17.55 -9.17 3.93
CA VAL A 109 -17.08 -8.72 5.24
C VAL A 109 -16.44 -7.37 5.06
N ALA A 110 -16.92 -6.38 5.83
CA ALA A 110 -16.49 -4.99 5.77
C ALA A 110 -16.61 -4.34 4.37
N GLN A 111 -17.44 -4.92 3.49
CA GLN A 111 -17.62 -4.47 2.10
C GLN A 111 -16.28 -4.25 1.38
N LEU A 112 -15.31 -5.15 1.59
CA LEU A 112 -13.95 -5.00 1.09
C LEU A 112 -13.90 -5.03 -0.45
N PRO A 113 -13.55 -3.94 -1.14
CA PRO A 113 -13.38 -3.96 -2.59
C PRO A 113 -12.15 -4.75 -3.03
N GLY A 114 -12.26 -5.37 -4.19
CA GLY A 114 -11.14 -5.90 -4.95
C GLY A 114 -11.51 -6.00 -6.42
N TYR A 115 -10.50 -6.19 -7.27
CA TYR A 115 -10.72 -6.34 -8.70
C TYR A 115 -9.61 -7.14 -9.36
N VAL A 116 -9.89 -7.59 -10.57
CA VAL A 116 -8.94 -8.24 -11.46
C VAL A 116 -8.84 -7.41 -12.73
N ALA A 117 -7.62 -7.05 -13.11
CA ALA A 117 -7.31 -6.34 -14.33
C ALA A 117 -6.30 -7.13 -15.16
N TYR A 118 -6.36 -6.99 -16.48
CA TYR A 118 -5.40 -7.55 -17.41
C TYR A 118 -4.66 -6.42 -18.11
N ARG A 119 -3.32 -6.40 -18.01
CA ARG A 119 -2.45 -5.50 -18.74
C ARG A 119 -2.06 -6.15 -20.07
N SER A 120 -2.59 -5.60 -21.15
CA SER A 120 -2.47 -6.23 -22.46
C SER A 120 -1.06 -6.15 -23.06
N HIS A 121 -0.26 -5.13 -22.72
CA HIS A 121 1.10 -4.99 -23.23
C HIS A 121 2.06 -5.98 -22.57
N THR A 122 1.99 -6.09 -21.23
CA THR A 122 2.86 -6.96 -20.43
C THR A 122 2.30 -8.37 -20.23
N LYS A 123 1.07 -8.63 -20.74
CA LYS A 123 0.32 -9.88 -20.55
C LYS A 123 0.19 -10.29 -19.08
N GLN A 124 0.06 -9.31 -18.19
CA GLN A 124 -0.08 -9.52 -16.76
C GLN A 124 -1.55 -9.59 -16.36
N LEU A 125 -1.90 -10.63 -15.60
CA LEU A 125 -3.15 -10.64 -14.84
C LEU A 125 -2.85 -10.10 -13.44
N ILE A 126 -3.61 -9.12 -12.97
CA ILE A 126 -3.40 -8.48 -11.68
C ILE A 126 -4.68 -8.64 -10.86
N VAL A 127 -4.60 -9.26 -9.68
CA VAL A 127 -5.65 -9.19 -8.66
C VAL A 127 -5.23 -8.19 -7.58
N ALA A 128 -6.07 -7.19 -7.34
CA ALA A 128 -5.81 -6.13 -6.38
C ALA A 128 -6.87 -6.13 -5.28
N PHE A 129 -6.41 -6.05 -4.04
CA PHE A 129 -7.27 -5.98 -2.85
C PHE A 129 -7.08 -4.63 -2.16
N SER A 130 -8.19 -3.95 -1.87
CA SER A 130 -8.12 -2.70 -1.12
C SER A 130 -7.73 -2.96 0.34
N GLY A 131 -7.26 -1.91 1.01
CA GLY A 131 -7.34 -1.87 2.47
C GLY A 131 -8.61 -1.18 2.93
N THR A 132 -8.69 -0.92 4.24
CA THR A 132 -9.77 -0.11 4.83
C THR A 132 -9.23 1.23 5.28
N VAL A 133 -9.98 2.30 4.98
CA VAL A 133 -9.72 3.66 5.47
C VAL A 133 -9.80 3.75 6.99
N THR A 134 -10.37 2.75 7.66
CA THR A 134 -10.41 2.61 9.11
C THR A 134 -9.56 1.45 9.59
N ALA A 135 -8.34 1.25 9.05
CA ALA A 135 -7.47 0.14 9.45
C ALA A 135 -7.26 0.03 10.97
N MET A 136 -7.41 1.15 11.70
CA MET A 136 -7.51 1.18 13.16
C MET A 136 -8.77 0.51 13.72
N GLN A 137 -9.97 0.78 13.19
CA GLN A 137 -11.20 0.08 13.59
C GLN A 137 -11.14 -1.39 13.18
N ALA A 138 -10.67 -1.73 11.97
CA ALA A 138 -10.49 -3.13 11.57
C ALA A 138 -9.50 -3.88 12.47
N PHE A 139 -8.54 -3.18 13.07
CA PHE A 139 -7.60 -3.73 14.05
C PHE A 139 -8.20 -3.83 15.48
N TYR A 140 -9.01 -2.86 15.92
CA TYR A 140 -9.61 -2.86 17.26
C TYR A 140 -10.92 -3.66 17.37
N ASP A 141 -11.82 -3.57 16.38
CA ASP A 141 -13.07 -4.36 16.32
C ASP A 141 -12.79 -5.84 16.13
N VAL A 142 -11.71 -6.16 15.43
CA VAL A 142 -11.22 -7.51 15.36
C VAL A 142 -10.20 -7.72 16.46
N ARG A 143 -10.69 -8.13 17.63
CA ARG A 143 -9.87 -8.69 18.72
C ARG A 143 -8.71 -9.49 18.14
N ALA A 144 -7.49 -9.23 18.63
CA ALA A 144 -6.20 -9.86 18.24
C ALA A 144 -6.13 -11.39 18.50
N LEU A 145 -7.29 -12.06 18.52
CA LEU A 145 -7.50 -13.48 18.61
C LEU A 145 -6.87 -14.16 17.40
N LYS A 146 -6.10 -15.18 17.70
CA LYS A 146 -5.46 -16.04 16.72
C LYS A 146 -6.47 -17.11 16.30
N HIS A 147 -6.83 -17.14 15.02
CA HIS A 147 -7.62 -18.22 14.42
C HIS A 147 -6.68 -19.33 13.94
N ARG A 148 -6.99 -20.60 14.22
CA ARG A 148 -6.19 -21.72 13.71
C ARG A 148 -6.31 -21.80 12.20
N HIS A 149 -5.19 -21.76 11.48
CA HIS A 149 -5.22 -21.83 10.02
C HIS A 149 -5.72 -23.21 9.56
N PRO A 150 -6.49 -23.32 8.45
CA PRO A 150 -6.97 -24.62 7.93
C PRO A 150 -5.87 -25.62 7.60
N SER A 151 -4.65 -25.16 7.28
CA SER A 151 -3.49 -26.04 7.13
C SER A 151 -3.04 -26.72 8.43
N HIS A 152 -3.59 -26.30 9.58
CA HIS A 152 -3.19 -26.74 10.91
C HIS A 152 -1.74 -26.39 11.31
N ARG A 153 -0.99 -25.71 10.43
CA ARG A 153 0.40 -25.26 10.60
C ARG A 153 0.44 -23.81 11.08
N GLY A 154 -0.07 -23.56 12.27
CA GLY A 154 -0.04 -22.23 12.92
C GLY A 154 -1.39 -21.50 12.96
N ARG A 155 -1.33 -20.19 13.23
CA ARG A 155 -2.51 -19.34 13.41
C ARG A 155 -2.37 -18.04 12.64
N VAL A 156 -3.52 -17.51 12.24
CA VAL A 156 -3.68 -16.25 11.51
C VAL A 156 -4.51 -15.29 12.38
N HIS A 157 -4.33 -13.99 12.21
CA HIS A 157 -5.18 -12.99 12.85
C HIS A 157 -6.64 -13.20 12.42
N HIS A 158 -7.56 -13.30 13.39
CA HIS A 158 -8.95 -13.68 13.13
C HIS A 158 -9.65 -12.77 12.11
N GLY A 159 -9.39 -11.47 12.16
CA GLY A 159 -10.05 -10.48 11.30
C GLY A 159 -9.58 -10.52 9.87
N PHE A 160 -8.26 -10.59 9.71
CA PHE A 160 -7.66 -10.74 8.40
C PHE A 160 -8.13 -12.04 7.75
N TRP A 161 -8.26 -13.12 8.53
CA TRP A 161 -8.86 -14.37 8.06
C TRP A 161 -10.34 -14.22 7.69
N LYS A 162 -11.14 -13.50 8.48
CA LYS A 162 -12.56 -13.26 8.19
C LYS A 162 -12.74 -12.45 6.90
N LEU A 163 -11.95 -11.39 6.71
CA LEU A 163 -11.92 -10.57 5.51
C LEU A 163 -11.55 -11.41 4.29
N TYR A 164 -10.45 -12.16 4.38
CA TYR A 164 -9.99 -13.06 3.32
C TYR A 164 -11.07 -14.06 2.91
N LYS A 165 -11.67 -14.79 3.87
CA LYS A 165 -12.77 -15.72 3.58
C LYS A 165 -13.97 -15.04 2.92
N GLY A 166 -14.27 -13.80 3.29
CA GLY A 166 -15.39 -13.03 2.75
C GLY A 166 -15.21 -12.62 1.29
N ILE A 167 -13.97 -12.59 0.79
CA ILE A 167 -13.65 -12.13 -0.57
C ILE A 167 -13.07 -13.22 -1.47
N LYS A 168 -12.53 -14.31 -0.90
CA LYS A 168 -11.82 -15.39 -1.60
C LYS A 168 -12.53 -15.90 -2.86
N ALA A 169 -13.81 -16.25 -2.76
CA ALA A 169 -14.55 -16.86 -3.87
C ALA A 169 -14.62 -15.92 -5.08
N PHE A 170 -14.96 -14.65 -4.86
CA PHE A 170 -15.06 -13.65 -5.93
C PHE A 170 -13.70 -13.39 -6.60
N ALA A 171 -12.64 -13.33 -5.81
CA ALA A 171 -11.29 -13.17 -6.34
C ALA A 171 -10.87 -14.39 -7.20
N LEU A 172 -11.16 -15.61 -6.75
CA LEU A 172 -10.90 -16.82 -7.53
C LEU A 172 -11.68 -16.82 -8.85
N ASP A 173 -12.95 -16.44 -8.82
CA ASP A 173 -13.80 -16.40 -10.02
C ASP A 173 -13.29 -15.35 -11.02
N GLY A 174 -12.92 -14.16 -10.54
CA GLY A 174 -12.30 -13.12 -11.38
C GLY A 174 -10.97 -13.55 -11.99
N VAL A 175 -10.12 -14.23 -11.22
CA VAL A 175 -8.83 -14.74 -11.71
C VAL A 175 -9.03 -15.84 -12.75
N ARG A 176 -9.93 -16.79 -12.51
CA ARG A 176 -10.27 -17.85 -13.48
C ARG A 176 -10.80 -17.26 -14.78
N LYS A 177 -11.69 -16.25 -14.68
CA LYS A 177 -12.18 -15.52 -15.84
C LYS A 177 -11.03 -14.90 -16.63
N GLY A 178 -10.12 -14.19 -15.96
CA GLY A 178 -8.97 -13.56 -16.60
C GLY A 178 -8.02 -14.54 -17.28
N LEU A 179 -7.76 -15.69 -16.66
CA LEU A 179 -6.94 -16.75 -17.26
C LEU A 179 -7.62 -17.43 -18.45
N ALA A 180 -8.96 -17.45 -18.50
CA ALA A 180 -9.71 -18.03 -19.61
C ALA A 180 -9.86 -17.06 -20.79
N GLU A 181 -9.96 -15.76 -20.52
CA GLU A 181 -10.22 -14.72 -21.53
C GLU A 181 -8.94 -14.13 -22.15
N HIS A 182 -7.78 -14.31 -21.50
CA HIS A 182 -6.55 -13.63 -21.88
C HIS A 182 -5.33 -14.56 -21.89
N GLU A 183 -4.37 -14.26 -22.76
CA GLU A 183 -3.06 -14.88 -22.72
C GLU A 183 -2.25 -14.25 -21.59
N VAL A 184 -2.06 -15.00 -20.49
CA VAL A 184 -1.38 -14.52 -19.28
C VAL A 184 0.01 -15.13 -19.20
N THR A 185 1.03 -14.28 -19.11
CA THR A 185 2.43 -14.71 -18.93
C THR A 185 2.96 -14.42 -17.53
N GLU A 186 2.22 -13.66 -16.72
CA GLU A 186 2.56 -13.39 -15.33
C GLU A 186 1.28 -13.10 -14.53
N PHE A 187 1.16 -13.68 -13.34
CA PHE A 187 0.04 -13.44 -12.45
C PHE A 187 0.51 -12.70 -11.19
N VAL A 188 0.01 -11.48 -11.02
CA VAL A 188 0.37 -10.56 -9.94
C VAL A 188 -0.77 -10.46 -8.92
N ILE A 189 -0.43 -10.58 -7.65
CA ILE A 189 -1.32 -10.40 -6.51
C ILE A 189 -0.82 -9.17 -5.76
N THR A 190 -1.66 -8.15 -5.59
CA THR A 190 -1.25 -6.91 -4.97
C THR A 190 -2.26 -6.32 -4.00
N GLY A 191 -1.75 -5.51 -3.07
CA GLY A 191 -2.57 -4.77 -2.12
C GLY A 191 -1.70 -3.90 -1.22
N HIS A 192 -2.34 -2.89 -0.66
CA HIS A 192 -1.74 -1.98 0.31
C HIS A 192 -2.44 -2.11 1.67
N SER A 193 -1.71 -1.91 2.77
CA SER A 193 -2.22 -1.99 4.15
C SER A 193 -2.88 -3.34 4.47
N MET A 194 -4.14 -3.34 4.94
CA MET A 194 -4.94 -4.54 5.09
C MET A 194 -5.06 -5.38 3.81
N GLY A 195 -5.14 -4.74 2.63
CA GLY A 195 -5.18 -5.43 1.33
C GLY A 195 -3.92 -6.24 1.05
N ALA A 196 -2.76 -5.79 1.55
CA ALA A 196 -1.51 -6.55 1.49
C ALA A 196 -1.60 -7.88 2.26
N THR A 197 -2.21 -7.87 3.45
CA THR A 197 -2.43 -9.10 4.21
C THR A 197 -3.43 -10.03 3.51
N VAL A 198 -4.51 -9.49 2.92
CA VAL A 198 -5.46 -10.30 2.16
C VAL A 198 -4.79 -10.95 0.95
N SER A 199 -3.90 -10.22 0.28
CA SER A 199 -3.05 -10.71 -0.82
C SER A 199 -2.14 -11.86 -0.38
N GLN A 200 -1.46 -11.73 0.77
CA GLN A 200 -0.64 -12.79 1.36
C GLN A 200 -1.46 -14.05 1.64
N LEU A 201 -2.65 -13.92 2.24
CA LEU A 201 -3.53 -15.06 2.51
C LEU A 201 -4.08 -15.69 1.22
N PHE A 202 -4.34 -14.89 0.20
CA PHE A 202 -4.78 -15.38 -1.11
C PHE A 202 -3.69 -16.20 -1.80
N LEU A 203 -2.45 -15.71 -1.84
CA LEU A 203 -1.33 -16.49 -2.37
C LEU A 203 -1.08 -17.76 -1.54
N LEU A 204 -1.21 -17.70 -0.21
CA LEU A 204 -0.99 -18.86 0.66
C LEU A 204 -1.92 -20.00 0.28
N ASP A 205 -3.20 -19.71 0.06
CA ASP A 205 -4.19 -20.71 -0.33
C ASP A 205 -3.94 -21.23 -1.76
N ILE A 206 -3.51 -20.39 -2.71
CA ILE A 206 -3.12 -20.84 -4.06
C ILE A 206 -1.94 -21.82 -3.99
N LEU A 207 -0.88 -21.49 -3.23
CA LEU A 207 0.29 -22.35 -3.10
C LEU A 207 -0.04 -23.67 -2.38
N ARG A 208 -1.01 -23.64 -1.45
CA ARG A 208 -1.44 -24.83 -0.72
C ARG A 208 -2.33 -25.76 -1.55
N ASP A 209 -3.14 -25.21 -2.44
CA ASP A 209 -4.09 -25.95 -3.27
C ASP A 209 -4.08 -25.43 -4.70
N GLU A 210 -3.23 -26.03 -5.52
CA GLU A 210 -3.06 -25.69 -6.94
C GLU A 210 -4.36 -25.90 -7.76
N ASN A 211 -5.37 -26.61 -7.23
CA ASN A 211 -6.67 -26.77 -7.90
C ASN A 211 -7.54 -25.52 -7.79
N LEU A 212 -7.21 -24.56 -6.93
CA LEU A 212 -7.99 -23.33 -6.80
C LEU A 212 -7.92 -22.49 -8.08
N VAL A 213 -6.75 -22.42 -8.71
CA VAL A 213 -6.51 -21.70 -9.96
C VAL A 213 -5.47 -22.45 -10.78
N SER A 214 -5.83 -22.84 -12.01
CA SER A 214 -4.92 -23.51 -12.94
C SER A 214 -3.97 -22.51 -13.59
N ILE A 215 -2.87 -22.20 -12.90
CA ILE A 215 -1.82 -21.27 -13.38
C ILE A 215 -0.67 -21.97 -14.12
N GLY A 216 -0.56 -23.30 -14.05
CA GLY A 216 0.52 -24.04 -14.70
C GLY A 216 1.91 -23.52 -14.32
N SER A 217 2.72 -23.16 -15.32
CA SER A 217 4.05 -22.56 -15.14
C SER A 217 4.05 -21.03 -15.16
N ILE A 218 2.89 -20.37 -15.11
CA ILE A 218 2.80 -18.90 -15.09
C ILE A 218 3.45 -18.40 -13.80
N PRO A 219 4.49 -17.54 -13.87
CA PRO A 219 5.11 -16.94 -12.70
C PRO A 219 4.10 -16.17 -11.84
N LEU A 220 4.15 -16.43 -10.53
CA LEU A 220 3.39 -15.73 -9.50
C LEU A 220 4.23 -14.59 -8.91
N LYS A 221 3.65 -13.41 -8.79
CA LYS A 221 4.28 -12.29 -8.07
C LYS A 221 3.35 -11.75 -7.00
N LEU A 222 3.79 -11.78 -5.75
CA LEU A 222 3.16 -11.05 -4.67
C LEU A 222 3.84 -9.69 -4.53
N VAL A 223 3.10 -8.62 -4.71
CA VAL A 223 3.60 -7.24 -4.57
C VAL A 223 2.75 -6.52 -3.56
N VAL A 224 3.28 -6.27 -2.36
CA VAL A 224 2.49 -5.75 -1.25
C VAL A 224 3.17 -4.61 -0.52
N PHE A 225 2.37 -3.65 -0.07
CA PHE A 225 2.84 -2.40 0.52
C PHE A 225 2.26 -2.21 1.92
N GLY A 226 3.10 -1.92 2.91
CA GLY A 226 2.64 -1.59 4.27
C GLY A 226 1.87 -2.71 4.97
N ALA A 227 2.24 -3.96 4.71
CA ALA A 227 1.54 -5.12 5.26
C ALA A 227 1.67 -5.18 6.80
N PRO A 228 0.55 -5.24 7.56
CA PRO A 228 0.61 -5.59 8.98
C PRO A 228 1.05 -7.05 9.15
N ARG A 229 1.52 -7.41 10.34
CA ARG A 229 1.75 -8.80 10.71
C ARG A 229 0.40 -9.53 10.80
N SER A 230 0.30 -10.73 10.25
CA SER A 230 -0.99 -11.44 10.24
C SER A 230 -0.90 -12.94 10.52
N GLY A 231 0.29 -13.53 10.46
CA GLY A 231 0.54 -14.93 10.80
C GLY A 231 1.41 -15.10 12.04
N THR A 232 1.23 -16.20 12.77
CA THR A 232 2.19 -16.61 13.82
C THR A 232 3.49 -17.13 13.20
N LYS A 233 4.55 -17.20 14.01
CA LYS A 233 5.85 -17.79 13.58
C LYS A 233 5.70 -19.12 12.85
N SER A 234 4.83 -20.02 13.31
CA SER A 234 4.56 -21.30 12.66
C SER A 234 3.86 -21.19 11.30
N LEU A 235 2.97 -20.22 11.13
CA LEU A 235 2.29 -19.99 9.84
C LEU A 235 3.24 -19.34 8.83
N VAL A 236 4.06 -18.39 9.27
CA VAL A 236 5.12 -17.79 8.44
C VAL A 236 6.16 -18.84 8.03
N LYS A 237 6.52 -19.76 8.93
CA LYS A 237 7.39 -20.89 8.55
C LYS A 237 6.75 -21.72 7.43
N TYR A 238 5.47 -22.07 7.59
CA TYR A 238 4.72 -22.84 6.59
C TYR A 238 4.61 -22.11 5.25
N TRP A 239 4.40 -20.79 5.25
CA TRP A 239 4.46 -19.98 4.04
C TRP A 239 5.79 -20.11 3.30
N ARG A 240 6.91 -20.01 4.02
CA ARG A 240 8.25 -20.13 3.41
C ARG A 240 8.49 -21.54 2.87
N GLU A 241 8.02 -22.57 3.56
CA GLU A 241 8.04 -23.96 3.07
C GLU A 241 7.28 -24.07 1.74
N LEU A 242 6.06 -23.52 1.64
CA LEU A 242 5.28 -23.51 0.39
C LEU A 242 5.98 -22.78 -0.77
N LEU A 243 6.63 -21.63 -0.49
CA LEU A 243 7.40 -20.91 -1.51
C LEU A 243 8.58 -21.74 -2.01
N VAL A 244 9.30 -22.42 -1.12
CA VAL A 244 10.42 -23.31 -1.50
C VAL A 244 9.90 -24.48 -2.32
N GLU A 245 8.83 -25.15 -1.88
CA GLU A 245 8.21 -26.27 -2.61
C GLU A 245 7.78 -25.86 -4.03
N HIS A 246 7.11 -24.72 -4.18
CA HIS A 246 6.71 -24.20 -5.48
C HIS A 246 7.91 -23.91 -6.39
N ARG A 247 8.97 -23.26 -5.85
CA ARG A 247 10.20 -22.97 -6.60
C ARG A 247 10.96 -24.24 -7.00
N THR A 248 10.96 -25.26 -6.15
CA THR A 248 11.56 -26.55 -6.48
C THR A 248 10.81 -27.24 -7.62
N LYS A 249 9.48 -27.12 -7.65
CA LYS A 249 8.63 -27.76 -8.67
C LYS A 249 8.63 -27.01 -10.02
N TYR A 250 8.55 -25.69 -9.99
CA TYR A 250 8.32 -24.86 -11.19
C TYR A 250 9.49 -23.94 -11.56
N GLY A 251 10.58 -23.97 -10.80
CA GLY A 251 11.77 -23.14 -11.01
C GLY A 251 11.86 -21.94 -10.07
N LYS A 252 13.07 -21.43 -9.87
CA LYS A 252 13.37 -20.37 -8.88
C LYS A 252 12.53 -19.10 -9.05
N GLU A 253 12.28 -18.71 -10.30
CA GLU A 253 11.54 -17.49 -10.66
C GLU A 253 10.02 -17.72 -10.77
N SER A 254 9.52 -18.93 -10.47
CA SER A 254 8.09 -19.26 -10.55
C SER A 254 7.23 -18.55 -9.50
N VAL A 255 7.84 -18.10 -8.39
CA VAL A 255 7.17 -17.27 -7.39
C VAL A 255 8.11 -16.27 -6.75
N CYS A 256 7.78 -14.98 -6.87
CA CYS A 256 8.51 -13.87 -6.27
C CYS A 256 7.63 -13.11 -5.27
N GLU A 257 8.23 -12.70 -4.15
CA GLU A 257 7.58 -11.90 -3.11
C GLU A 257 8.30 -10.57 -2.96
N TYR A 258 7.56 -9.48 -3.11
CA TYR A 258 8.01 -8.12 -2.86
C TYR A 258 7.12 -7.51 -1.78
N SER A 259 7.62 -7.49 -0.54
CA SER A 259 6.93 -6.87 0.59
C SER A 259 7.64 -5.57 0.97
N VAL A 260 7.03 -4.44 0.63
CA VAL A 260 7.59 -3.11 0.84
C VAL A 260 7.10 -2.53 2.17
N LYS A 261 8.04 -2.07 2.99
CA LYS A 261 7.82 -1.18 4.14
C LYS A 261 8.32 0.21 3.77
N THR A 262 7.77 1.27 4.37
CA THR A 262 8.30 2.62 4.13
C THR A 262 8.61 3.36 5.43
N TYR A 263 9.48 4.37 5.31
CA TYR A 263 9.83 5.25 6.41
C TYR A 263 8.59 5.83 7.08
N ASN A 264 8.58 5.76 8.41
CA ASN A 264 7.57 6.34 9.27
C ASN A 264 6.14 5.78 9.10
N ASP A 265 5.99 4.63 8.42
CA ASP A 265 4.76 3.86 8.42
C ASP A 265 4.67 2.97 9.68
N GLY A 266 3.58 3.14 10.44
CA GLY A 266 3.33 2.36 11.65
C GLY A 266 2.60 1.03 11.42
N VAL A 267 1.96 0.82 10.27
CA VAL A 267 1.14 -0.39 10.02
C VAL A 267 1.95 -1.68 10.07
N PRO A 268 3.18 -1.77 9.52
CA PRO A 268 4.03 -2.94 9.67
C PRO A 268 4.36 -3.29 11.13
N SER A 269 4.21 -2.34 12.06
CA SER A 269 4.43 -2.59 13.49
C SER A 269 3.23 -3.24 14.18
N LEU A 270 2.12 -3.45 13.48
CA LEU A 270 0.88 -4.00 14.01
C LEU A 270 0.54 -5.38 13.44
N PRO A 271 -0.06 -6.27 14.24
CA PRO A 271 0.00 -6.29 15.69
C PRO A 271 1.46 -6.32 16.20
N PRO A 272 1.71 -5.92 17.45
CA PRO A 272 3.05 -5.95 18.04
C PRO A 272 3.69 -7.35 17.99
N LEU A 273 5.00 -7.39 17.81
CA LEU A 273 5.80 -8.62 17.75
C LEU A 273 5.62 -9.52 18.99
N SER A 274 5.43 -8.90 20.16
CA SER A 274 5.19 -9.55 21.45
C SER A 274 3.92 -10.41 21.47
N PHE A 275 2.95 -10.11 20.60
CA PHE A 275 1.74 -10.94 20.46
C PHE A 275 1.98 -12.20 19.64
N GLY A 276 3.22 -12.44 19.16
CA GLY A 276 3.62 -13.66 18.47
C GLY A 276 3.30 -13.68 16.97
N TYR A 277 2.81 -12.57 16.42
CA TYR A 277 2.68 -12.36 14.98
C TYR A 277 4.04 -12.04 14.36
N ARG A 278 4.24 -12.39 13.09
CA ARG A 278 5.49 -12.24 12.34
C ARG A 278 5.20 -11.69 10.94
N HIS A 279 6.21 -11.14 10.29
CA HIS A 279 6.13 -10.80 8.87
C HIS A 279 6.35 -12.05 8.01
N TYR A 280 5.64 -12.14 6.88
CA TYR A 280 5.76 -13.28 5.96
C TYR A 280 7.10 -13.27 5.22
N ALA A 281 7.40 -12.16 4.55
CA ALA A 281 8.62 -11.95 3.79
C ALA A 281 9.87 -12.18 4.64
N GLU A 282 10.78 -13.01 4.13
CA GLU A 282 12.08 -13.25 4.73
C GLU A 282 13.03 -12.08 4.49
N SER A 283 13.07 -11.54 3.29
CA SER A 283 13.84 -10.34 2.94
C SER A 283 12.90 -9.27 2.39
N PRO A 284 12.23 -8.47 3.25
CA PRO A 284 11.38 -7.39 2.77
C PRO A 284 12.20 -6.29 2.10
N LEU A 285 11.51 -5.36 1.46
CA LEU A 285 12.09 -4.14 0.91
C LEU A 285 11.74 -2.96 1.80
N TYR A 286 12.62 -1.97 1.85
CA TYR A 286 12.40 -0.73 2.59
C TYR A 286 12.53 0.48 1.67
N PHE A 287 11.46 1.25 1.53
CA PHE A 287 11.42 2.47 0.75
C PHE A 287 11.59 3.68 1.66
N VAL A 288 12.59 4.50 1.41
CA VAL A 288 12.82 5.75 2.14
C VAL A 288 13.39 6.79 1.18
N HIS A 289 12.77 7.97 1.17
CA HIS A 289 13.34 9.15 0.50
C HIS A 289 13.71 8.92 -0.97
N GLY A 290 12.84 8.23 -1.72
CA GLY A 290 13.03 7.98 -3.15
C GLY A 290 13.91 6.78 -3.49
N ARG A 291 14.48 6.11 -2.49
CA ARG A 291 15.36 4.94 -2.66
C ARG A 291 14.75 3.69 -2.04
N LEU A 292 14.96 2.57 -2.72
CA LEU A 292 14.52 1.25 -2.30
C LEU A 292 15.73 0.41 -1.86
N TYR A 293 15.60 -0.24 -0.71
CA TYR A 293 16.64 -1.07 -0.12
C TYR A 293 16.13 -2.49 0.09
N GLN A 294 17.00 -3.47 -0.10
CA GLN A 294 16.80 -4.85 0.32
C GLN A 294 17.14 -4.98 1.81
N VAL A 295 16.18 -5.48 2.59
CA VAL A 295 16.40 -5.71 4.03
C VAL A 295 16.97 -7.11 4.22
N PRO A 296 18.06 -7.26 5.00
CA PRO A 296 18.63 -8.57 5.28
C PRO A 296 17.69 -9.41 6.17
N PRO A 297 17.66 -10.75 6.01
CA PRO A 297 16.70 -11.62 6.69
C PRO A 297 16.60 -11.47 8.21
N GLU A 298 17.73 -11.27 8.88
CA GLU A 298 17.84 -11.06 10.33
C GLU A 298 17.15 -9.78 10.80
N SER A 299 16.97 -8.82 9.89
CA SER A 299 16.35 -7.52 10.16
C SER A 299 14.89 -7.44 9.67
N SER A 300 14.32 -8.55 9.19
CA SER A 300 12.99 -8.60 8.58
C SER A 300 11.83 -8.22 9.51
N GLU A 301 11.98 -8.41 10.83
CA GLU A 301 10.93 -8.13 11.81
C GLU A 301 10.84 -6.66 12.24
N TYR A 302 11.85 -5.85 11.91
CA TYR A 302 11.87 -4.42 12.19
C TYR A 302 10.99 -3.64 11.20
N ALA A 303 10.50 -2.48 11.63
CA ALA A 303 9.66 -1.62 10.78
C ALA A 303 10.40 -0.38 10.29
N LEU A 304 11.48 0.02 10.96
CA LEU A 304 12.27 1.20 10.63
C LEU A 304 13.75 0.83 10.54
N TYR A 305 14.46 1.58 9.70
CA TYR A 305 15.88 1.39 9.42
C TYR A 305 16.55 2.76 9.34
N HIS A 306 17.78 2.84 9.85
CA HIS A 306 18.65 3.97 9.58
C HIS A 306 19.28 3.79 8.20
N VAL A 307 19.52 4.90 7.50
CA VAL A 307 20.29 4.95 6.25
C VAL A 307 21.63 5.62 6.55
N SER A 308 22.68 5.17 5.87
CA SER A 308 24.01 5.75 6.03
C SER A 308 24.02 7.24 5.61
N PRO A 309 24.61 8.15 6.40
CA PRO A 309 24.55 9.59 6.15
C PRO A 309 25.13 10.04 4.81
N ASP A 310 26.08 9.29 4.25
CA ASP A 310 26.71 9.54 2.94
C ASP A 310 25.76 9.33 1.75
N LEU A 311 24.60 8.69 1.98
CA LEU A 311 23.56 8.49 0.98
C LEU A 311 22.45 9.54 1.05
N GLU A 312 22.47 10.40 2.07
CA GLU A 312 21.55 11.53 2.18
C GLU A 312 22.14 12.73 1.42
N ASP A 313 21.53 13.11 0.30
CA ASP A 313 21.89 14.37 -0.37
C ASP A 313 21.34 15.56 0.42
N GLU A 314 22.23 16.42 0.91
CA GLU A 314 21.86 17.60 1.69
C GLU A 314 21.18 18.68 0.83
N ASN A 315 21.41 18.66 -0.47
CA ASN A 315 20.96 19.68 -1.42
C ASN A 315 19.68 19.28 -2.15
N ASP A 316 19.30 18.00 -2.11
CA ASP A 316 18.08 17.47 -2.73
C ASP A 316 17.14 16.87 -1.66
N PRO A 317 16.25 17.66 -1.05
CA PRO A 317 15.36 17.15 -0.03
C PRO A 317 14.39 16.14 -0.65
N PRO A 318 14.13 15.00 0.02
CA PRO A 318 13.23 14.00 -0.52
C PRO A 318 11.85 14.57 -0.71
N GLU A 319 11.13 14.14 -1.75
CA GLU A 319 9.76 14.61 -2.04
C GLU A 319 8.81 14.42 -0.85
N HIS A 320 8.93 13.28 -0.17
CA HIS A 320 8.09 12.89 0.97
C HIS A 320 8.93 12.77 2.27
N PRO A 321 9.46 13.87 2.82
CA PRO A 321 10.43 13.81 3.92
C PRO A 321 9.88 13.21 5.21
N ARG A 322 8.56 13.30 5.45
CA ARG A 322 7.89 12.72 6.62
C ARG A 322 7.50 11.26 6.44
N GLY A 323 7.62 10.70 5.22
CA GLY A 323 7.14 9.36 4.87
C GLY A 323 5.71 9.13 5.35
N GLY A 324 5.40 7.91 5.76
CA GLY A 324 4.09 7.52 6.28
C GLY A 324 3.39 6.51 5.38
N HIS A 325 2.29 5.97 5.91
CA HIS A 325 1.59 4.86 5.29
C HIS A 325 1.05 5.13 3.88
N ASN A 326 0.89 6.39 3.47
CA ASN A 326 0.31 6.72 2.17
C ASN A 326 1.36 7.15 1.12
N TYR A 327 2.66 6.94 1.41
CA TYR A 327 3.79 7.42 0.61
C TYR A 327 4.73 6.28 0.18
N TYR A 328 4.20 5.37 -0.62
CA TYR A 328 4.96 4.28 -1.23
C TYR A 328 5.39 4.64 -2.66
N ASN A 329 6.49 4.06 -3.14
CA ASN A 329 6.98 4.20 -4.53
C ASN A 329 7.18 5.63 -5.04
N GLY A 330 7.41 6.60 -4.15
CA GLY A 330 7.53 8.01 -4.51
C GLY A 330 6.20 8.61 -4.99
N ARG A 331 5.07 8.09 -4.52
CA ARG A 331 3.74 8.54 -4.91
C ARG A 331 2.97 9.10 -3.73
N ASP A 332 2.16 10.12 -4.01
CA ASP A 332 1.22 10.71 -3.05
C ASP A 332 -0.17 10.05 -3.21
N MET A 333 -0.41 8.96 -2.46
CA MET A 333 -1.72 8.31 -2.46
C MET A 333 -2.83 9.23 -1.89
N GLU A 334 -2.48 10.24 -1.08
CA GLU A 334 -3.45 11.24 -0.58
C GLU A 334 -3.95 12.14 -1.71
N LYS A 335 -3.09 12.49 -2.68
CA LYS A 335 -3.49 13.24 -3.88
C LYS A 335 -4.53 12.46 -4.68
N PHE A 336 -4.28 11.17 -4.94
CA PHE A 336 -5.26 10.30 -5.59
C PHE A 336 -6.57 10.23 -4.81
N ALA A 337 -6.52 9.90 -3.52
CA ALA A 337 -7.71 9.74 -2.70
C ALA A 337 -8.54 11.02 -2.64
N ARG A 338 -7.88 12.19 -2.47
CA ARG A 338 -8.53 13.50 -2.46
C ARG A 338 -9.27 13.78 -3.78
N ARG A 339 -8.62 13.54 -4.91
CA ARG A 339 -9.22 13.73 -6.23
C ARG A 339 -10.35 12.74 -6.50
N ALA A 340 -10.19 11.47 -6.10
CA ALA A 340 -11.26 10.48 -6.18
C ALA A 340 -12.50 10.91 -5.37
N ILE A 341 -12.31 11.44 -4.15
CA ILE A 341 -13.41 11.98 -3.32
C ILE A 341 -14.10 13.17 -4.00
N TRP A 342 -13.36 14.07 -4.64
CA TRP A 342 -13.95 15.18 -5.38
C TRP A 342 -14.75 14.71 -6.58
N LEU A 343 -14.26 13.69 -7.29
CA LEU A 343 -14.97 13.09 -8.41
C LEU A 343 -16.25 12.37 -7.96
N ASP A 344 -16.20 11.54 -6.91
CA ASP A 344 -17.39 10.93 -6.31
C ASP A 344 -18.43 12.00 -5.89
N LYS A 345 -17.97 13.11 -5.31
CA LYS A 345 -18.85 14.25 -4.99
C LYS A 345 -19.45 14.88 -6.25
N ALA A 346 -18.65 15.11 -7.28
CA ALA A 346 -19.09 15.71 -8.53
C ALA A 346 -20.12 14.85 -9.26
N MET A 347 -19.96 13.52 -9.25
CA MET A 347 -20.89 12.56 -9.86
C MET A 347 -22.25 12.51 -9.16
N LYS A 348 -22.35 12.97 -7.91
CA LYS A 348 -23.59 13.03 -7.14
C LYS A 348 -24.34 14.36 -7.30
N MET A 349 -23.77 15.33 -8.02
CA MET A 349 -24.40 16.61 -8.32
C MET A 349 -25.19 16.53 -9.61
N ASP A 350 -26.30 17.25 -9.70
CA ASP A 350 -27.07 17.35 -10.95
C ASP A 350 -26.27 18.09 -12.03
N GLY A 351 -26.33 17.61 -13.28
CA GLY A 351 -25.64 18.20 -14.43
C GLY A 351 -24.36 17.47 -14.84
N ASP A 352 -23.44 18.17 -15.51
CA ASP A 352 -22.18 17.58 -15.97
C ASP A 352 -21.18 17.44 -14.81
N TRP A 353 -20.95 16.20 -14.39
CA TRP A 353 -19.98 15.86 -13.36
C TRP A 353 -18.56 16.33 -13.71
N GLN A 354 -18.20 16.43 -15.00
CA GLN A 354 -16.86 16.87 -15.40
C GLN A 354 -16.63 18.35 -15.09
N GLU A 355 -17.63 19.20 -15.34
CA GLU A 355 -17.58 20.62 -14.97
C GLU A 355 -17.51 20.77 -13.44
N HIS A 356 -18.35 20.04 -12.71
CA HIS A 356 -18.33 20.02 -11.24
C HIS A 356 -16.97 19.58 -10.71
N TYR A 357 -16.37 18.53 -11.29
CA TYR A 357 -15.06 18.04 -10.91
C TYR A 357 -13.98 19.10 -11.16
N ARG A 358 -13.93 19.70 -12.36
CA ARG A 358 -12.96 20.76 -12.69
C ARG A 358 -13.09 21.96 -11.75
N HIS A 359 -14.32 22.32 -11.37
CA HIS A 359 -14.54 23.35 -10.37
C HIS A 359 -14.00 22.96 -8.99
N LEU A 360 -14.24 21.71 -8.53
CA LEU A 360 -13.72 21.22 -7.25
C LEU A 360 -12.19 21.12 -7.25
N SER A 361 -11.59 20.60 -8.32
CA SER A 361 -10.14 20.39 -8.44
C SER A 361 -9.35 21.69 -8.64
N SER A 362 -9.98 22.76 -9.16
CA SER A 362 -9.35 24.10 -9.24
C SER A 362 -8.85 24.60 -7.89
N LYS A 363 -9.49 24.18 -6.79
CA LYS A 363 -9.13 24.53 -5.41
C LYS A 363 -7.81 23.89 -4.94
N GLU A 364 -7.30 22.88 -5.65
CA GLU A 364 -5.96 22.30 -5.41
C GLU A 364 -4.85 23.30 -5.78
N ARG A 365 -5.10 24.17 -6.76
CA ARG A 365 -4.15 25.20 -7.23
C ARG A 365 -4.20 26.49 -6.42
N THR A 366 -5.21 26.68 -5.58
CA THR A 366 -5.37 27.90 -4.78
C THR A 366 -4.95 27.62 -3.33
N PRO A 367 -3.83 28.18 -2.84
CA PRO A 367 -3.47 28.02 -1.44
C PRO A 367 -4.60 28.59 -0.57
N LYS A 368 -5.18 27.74 0.28
CA LYS A 368 -6.08 28.22 1.33
C LYS A 368 -5.24 28.99 2.35
N PHE A 369 -5.09 30.29 2.15
CA PHE A 369 -4.67 31.20 3.21
C PHE A 369 -5.71 31.08 4.34
N LYS A 370 -5.38 30.33 5.39
CA LYS A 370 -6.03 30.54 6.68
C LYS A 370 -5.50 31.87 7.18
N THR A 371 -6.29 32.93 7.03
CA THR A 371 -6.08 34.14 7.83
C THR A 371 -6.01 33.71 9.30
N PRO A 372 -4.93 34.04 10.03
CA PRO A 372 -4.91 33.79 11.46
C PRO A 372 -6.08 34.54 12.11
N PRO A 373 -6.70 33.99 13.17
CA PRO A 373 -7.69 34.75 13.91
C PRO A 373 -7.06 36.06 14.35
N ILE A 374 -7.72 37.18 14.06
CA ILE A 374 -7.36 38.49 14.59
C ILE A 374 -7.40 38.36 16.11
N VAL A 375 -6.23 38.27 16.73
CA VAL A 375 -6.10 38.41 18.18
C VAL A 375 -6.36 39.88 18.43
N ALA A 376 -7.59 40.20 18.81
CA ALA A 376 -7.93 41.51 19.34
C ALA A 376 -7.11 41.71 20.63
N PHE A 377 -6.02 42.47 20.53
CA PHE A 377 -5.30 42.98 21.68
C PHE A 377 -6.23 43.98 22.40
N CYS A 378 -6.93 43.51 23.43
CA CYS A 378 -7.47 44.40 24.45
C CYS A 378 -6.28 45.04 25.19
N MET A 379 -5.99 46.30 24.90
CA MET A 379 -5.12 47.11 25.76
C MET A 379 -5.83 47.38 27.09
N PRO A 380 -5.15 47.23 28.24
CA PRO A 380 -5.72 47.61 29.52
C PRO A 380 -5.81 49.14 29.63
N LYS A 381 -7.01 49.64 29.92
CA LYS A 381 -7.26 51.02 30.35
C LYS A 381 -6.66 51.23 31.75
N SER A 382 -5.40 51.65 31.82
CA SER A 382 -4.85 52.33 33.00
C SER A 382 -3.54 53.03 32.65
N MET A 383 -3.65 54.22 32.06
CA MET A 383 -2.70 55.33 32.20
C MET A 383 -3.32 56.55 31.54
N LEU A 384 -4.26 57.17 32.27
CA LEU A 384 -4.61 58.58 32.16
C LEU A 384 -4.64 59.09 33.60
N ALA A 385 -3.50 59.60 34.03
CA ALA A 385 -3.33 60.60 35.06
C ALA A 385 -2.21 61.53 34.57
#